data_AF-W0DUT7-F1
#
_entry.id   AF-W0DUT7-F1
#
_cell.length_a   1.000
_cell.length_b   1.000
_cell.length_c   1.000
_cell.angle_alpha   90.00
_cell.angle_beta   90.00
_cell.angle_gamma   90.00
#
_symmetry.space_group_name_H-M   'P 1'
#
loop_
_entity.id
_entity.type
_entity.pdbx_description
1 polymer ?
#
loop_
_entity_poly.entity_id
_entity_poly.type
_entity_poly.pdbx_seq_one_letter_code
_entity_poly.pdbx_strand_id
1 'polypeptide(L)'
;MPGTSHQLERQFLDNLSFNARLAAEDMLAQEPLHKLLNYLDHKIDDYYLQTYAEVRPDEWTDILQSVILSKLSYFEFNKLFSNDEIDKWFEIAKLALQISHTNQHELYKQVEKEYPTFAKVAKTALIIKQQRLKEAEAIK
;
A
#
# COMPACT_ATOMS: atom_id res chain seq x y z
N MET A 1 -23.51 0.49 13.31
CA MET A 1 -22.62 1.62 13.64
C MET A 1 -21.95 2.07 12.36
N PRO A 2 -22.13 3.31 11.88
CA PRO A 2 -21.48 3.76 10.65
C PRO A 2 -20.03 4.14 10.96
N GLY A 3 -19.10 3.49 10.25
CA GLY A 3 -17.74 3.96 9.99
C GLY A 3 -16.72 3.72 11.10
N THR A 4 -16.05 2.56 11.09
CA THR A 4 -14.61 2.56 11.39
C THR A 4 -13.99 3.63 10.51
N SER A 5 -13.49 4.70 11.12
CA SER A 5 -12.71 5.72 10.43
C SER A 5 -11.41 5.04 9.98
N HIS A 6 -11.47 4.32 8.86
CA HIS A 6 -10.30 3.75 8.23
C HIS A 6 -9.41 4.93 7.88
N GLN A 7 -8.36 5.13 8.67
CA GLN A 7 -7.39 6.18 8.43
C GLN A 7 -6.72 5.80 7.10
N LEU A 8 -7.07 6.52 6.05
CA LEU A 8 -6.47 6.39 4.73
C LEU A 8 -5.30 7.37 4.67
N GLU A 9 -4.14 6.89 4.23
CA GLU A 9 -3.09 7.80 3.82
C GLU A 9 -3.42 8.38 2.44
N ARG A 10 -4.06 9.56 2.42
CA ARG A 10 -4.42 10.28 1.18
C ARG A 10 -3.23 10.97 0.53
N GLN A 11 -2.17 11.22 1.30
CA GLN A 11 -1.01 11.96 0.83
C GLN A 11 -0.34 11.33 -0.40
N PHE A 12 -0.38 10.00 -0.53
CA PHE A 12 0.10 9.32 -1.76
C PHE A 12 -0.67 9.77 -3.01
N LEU A 13 -1.97 10.03 -2.90
CA LEU A 13 -2.78 10.56 -4.00
C LEU A 13 -2.61 12.07 -4.17
N ASP A 14 -2.40 12.81 -3.07
CA ASP A 14 -2.23 14.26 -3.10
C ASP A 14 -0.97 14.70 -3.85
N ASN A 15 0.03 13.81 -3.95
CA ASN A 15 1.27 14.04 -4.69
C ASN A 15 1.13 13.88 -6.22
N LEU A 16 0.00 13.37 -6.70
CA LEU A 16 -0.26 13.18 -8.13
C LEU A 16 -0.71 14.49 -8.81
N SER A 17 -0.58 14.54 -10.14
CA SER A 17 -1.19 15.62 -10.93
C SER A 17 -2.72 15.60 -10.80
N PHE A 18 -3.39 16.71 -11.09
CA PHE A 18 -4.85 16.80 -10.93
C PHE A 18 -5.61 15.72 -11.71
N ASN A 19 -5.23 15.47 -12.97
CA ASN A 19 -5.87 14.44 -13.80
C ASN A 19 -5.55 13.03 -13.29
N ALA A 20 -4.29 12.78 -12.91
CA ALA A 20 -3.86 11.50 -12.35
C ALA A 20 -4.58 11.17 -11.04
N ARG A 21 -4.80 12.17 -10.18
CA ARG A 21 -5.52 12.03 -8.93
C ARG A 21 -6.96 11.55 -9.13
N LEU A 22 -7.68 12.08 -10.12
CA LEU A 22 -9.06 11.65 -10.40
C LEU A 22 -9.14 10.17 -10.78
N ALA A 23 -8.22 9.71 -11.63
CA ALA A 23 -8.11 8.29 -11.98
C ALA A 23 -7.74 7.45 -10.76
N ALA A 24 -6.80 7.94 -9.95
CA ALA A 24 -6.35 7.25 -8.74
C ALA A 24 -7.46 7.09 -7.70
N GLU A 25 -8.28 8.13 -7.48
CA GLU A 25 -9.41 8.08 -6.55
C GLU A 25 -10.48 7.07 -7.01
N ASP A 26 -10.77 6.99 -8.30
CA ASP A 26 -11.71 6.00 -8.85
C ASP A 26 -11.16 4.57 -8.74
N MET A 27 -9.91 4.35 -9.11
CA MET A 27 -9.23 3.06 -8.92
C MET A 27 -9.18 2.65 -7.44
N LEU A 28 -8.92 3.61 -6.53
CA LEU A 28 -8.91 3.35 -5.09
C LEU A 28 -10.29 2.88 -4.60
N ALA A 29 -11.37 3.41 -5.15
CA ALA A 29 -12.73 3.04 -4.78
C ALA A 29 -13.18 1.70 -5.41
N GLN A 30 -12.86 1.46 -6.68
CA GLN A 30 -13.46 0.38 -7.47
C GLN A 30 -12.60 -0.89 -7.54
N GLU A 31 -11.27 -0.74 -7.57
CA GLU A 31 -10.39 -1.85 -7.93
C GLU A 31 -9.90 -2.60 -6.68
N PRO A 32 -9.89 -3.95 -6.67
CA PRO A 32 -9.25 -4.71 -5.60
C PRO A 32 -7.73 -4.69 -5.75
N LEU A 33 -7.00 -4.88 -4.64
CA LEU A 33 -5.53 -4.83 -4.62
C LEU A 33 -4.87 -5.79 -5.63
N HIS A 34 -5.38 -7.01 -5.78
CA HIS A 34 -4.81 -7.98 -6.72
C HIS A 34 -4.92 -7.52 -8.18
N LYS A 35 -5.99 -6.79 -8.54
CA LYS A 35 -6.18 -6.26 -9.91
C LYS A 35 -5.23 -5.10 -10.17
N LEU A 36 -5.01 -4.24 -9.19
CA LEU A 36 -4.00 -3.17 -9.26
C LEU A 36 -2.58 -3.71 -9.41
N LEU A 37 -2.24 -4.79 -8.69
CA LEU A 37 -0.95 -5.46 -8.86
C LEU A 37 -0.81 -6.06 -10.26
N ASN A 38 -1.89 -6.62 -10.80
CA ASN A 38 -1.89 -7.15 -12.16
C ASN A 38 -1.59 -6.05 -13.20
N TYR A 39 -2.10 -4.83 -13.00
CA TYR A 39 -1.81 -3.69 -13.87
C TYR A 39 -0.37 -3.17 -13.81
N LEU A 40 0.42 -3.53 -12.80
CA LEU A 40 1.85 -3.17 -12.79
C LEU A 40 2.62 -3.94 -13.87
N ASP A 41 2.23 -5.18 -14.12
CA ASP A 41 2.89 -6.07 -15.10
C ASP A 41 2.15 -6.16 -16.44
N HIS A 42 0.88 -5.74 -16.47
CA HIS A 42 0.00 -5.83 -17.64
C HIS A 42 -0.60 -4.47 -18.00
N LYS A 43 -1.26 -4.42 -19.16
CA LYS A 43 -1.97 -3.22 -19.60
C LYS A 43 -3.14 -2.92 -18.65
N ILE A 44 -3.34 -1.64 -18.34
CA ILE A 44 -4.53 -1.11 -17.68
C ILE A 44 -5.77 -1.33 -18.56
N ASP A 45 -6.91 -1.62 -17.92
CA ASP A 45 -8.20 -1.80 -18.60
C ASP A 45 -8.55 -0.59 -19.49
N ASP A 46 -9.07 -0.86 -20.68
CA ASP A 46 -9.43 0.18 -21.66
C ASP A 46 -10.47 1.17 -21.12
N TYR A 47 -11.29 0.76 -20.15
CA TYR A 47 -12.21 1.64 -19.43
C TYR A 47 -11.51 2.86 -18.83
N TYR A 48 -10.41 2.66 -18.10
CA TYR A 48 -9.67 3.75 -17.46
C TYR A 48 -8.93 4.59 -18.49
N LEU A 49 -8.34 3.96 -19.52
CA LEU A 49 -7.63 4.68 -20.58
C LEU A 49 -8.56 5.60 -21.38
N GLN A 50 -9.81 5.19 -21.59
CA GLN A 50 -10.82 6.01 -22.29
C GLN A 50 -11.44 7.07 -21.39
N THR A 51 -11.75 6.71 -20.14
CA THR A 51 -12.40 7.62 -19.17
C THR A 51 -11.45 8.74 -18.74
N TYR A 52 -10.17 8.43 -18.62
CA TYR A 52 -9.12 9.35 -18.19
C TYR A 52 -8.10 9.59 -19.31
N ALA A 53 -8.59 9.91 -20.52
CA ALA A 53 -7.77 10.12 -21.71
C ALA A 53 -6.73 11.26 -21.58
N GLU A 54 -6.93 12.16 -20.61
CA GLU A 54 -6.02 13.26 -20.28
C GLU A 54 -4.83 12.84 -19.39
N VAL A 55 -4.84 11.61 -18.86
CA VAL A 55 -3.72 11.05 -18.09
C VAL A 55 -2.66 10.58 -19.05
N ARG A 56 -1.43 11.05 -18.87
CA ARG A 56 -0.34 10.68 -19.76
C ARG A 56 0.08 9.21 -19.53
N PRO A 57 0.55 8.51 -20.57
CA PRO A 57 1.01 7.13 -20.45
C PRO A 57 2.06 6.89 -19.34
N ASP A 58 2.92 7.87 -19.08
CA ASP A 58 3.97 7.82 -18.05
C ASP A 58 3.44 7.98 -16.62
N GLU A 59 2.29 8.63 -16.43
CA GLU A 59 1.71 8.89 -15.10
C GLU A 59 1.00 7.65 -14.51
N TRP A 60 0.65 6.67 -15.34
CA TRP A 60 -0.11 5.49 -14.89
C TRP A 60 0.64 4.63 -13.87
N THR A 61 1.97 4.55 -13.98
CA THR A 61 2.78 3.82 -13.01
C THR A 61 2.68 4.49 -11.63
N ASP A 62 2.82 5.82 -11.58
CA ASP A 62 2.72 6.60 -10.34
C ASP A 62 1.31 6.52 -9.75
N ILE A 63 0.27 6.56 -10.60
CA ILE A 63 -1.13 6.35 -10.18
C ILE A 63 -1.27 4.99 -9.50
N LEU A 64 -0.87 3.91 -10.16
CA LEU A 64 -1.00 2.56 -9.61
C LEU A 64 -0.26 2.40 -8.29
N GLN A 65 0.97 2.91 -8.20
CA GLN A 65 1.78 2.86 -6.98
C GLN A 65 1.13 3.61 -5.83
N SER A 66 0.68 4.85 -6.08
CA SER A 66 -0.02 5.65 -5.07
C SER A 66 -1.31 4.99 -4.60
N VAL A 67 -2.11 4.41 -5.50
CA VAL A 67 -3.35 3.70 -5.15
C VAL A 67 -3.04 2.45 -4.33
N ILE A 68 -2.02 1.67 -4.71
CA ILE A 68 -1.60 0.48 -3.95
C ILE A 68 -1.18 0.88 -2.53
N LEU A 69 -0.33 1.90 -2.38
CA LEU A 69 0.14 2.37 -1.07
C LEU A 69 -1.01 2.90 -0.20
N SER A 70 -1.91 3.68 -0.79
CA SER A 70 -3.14 4.10 -0.12
C SER A 70 -3.98 2.90 0.32
N LYS A 71 -4.15 1.86 -0.50
CA LYS A 71 -4.88 0.64 -0.09
C LYS A 71 -4.19 -0.12 1.03
N LEU A 72 -2.86 -0.25 0.97
CA LEU A 72 -2.10 -0.90 2.03
C LEU A 72 -2.23 -0.16 3.37
N SER A 73 -2.47 1.16 3.36
CA SER A 73 -2.73 1.94 4.58
C SER A 73 -4.05 1.57 5.28
N TYR A 74 -4.99 0.89 4.60
CA TYR A 74 -6.23 0.38 5.21
C TYR A 74 -6.04 -0.87 6.07
N PHE A 75 -4.89 -1.55 5.98
CA PHE A 75 -4.71 -2.82 6.66
C PHE A 75 -4.69 -2.65 8.18
N GLU A 76 -5.51 -3.44 8.86
CA GLU A 76 -5.55 -3.53 10.32
C GLU A 76 -4.99 -4.90 10.74
N PHE A 77 -3.67 -4.97 10.87
CA PHE A 77 -3.01 -6.19 11.30
C PHE A 77 -3.43 -6.60 12.71
N ASN A 78 -3.70 -7.88 12.88
CA ASN A 78 -3.98 -8.51 14.17
C ASN A 78 -3.17 -9.81 14.31
N LYS A 79 -3.25 -10.45 15.48
CA LYS A 79 -2.45 -11.65 15.80
C LYS A 79 -2.76 -12.88 14.94
N LEU A 80 -3.84 -12.88 14.15
CA LEU A 80 -4.21 -13.99 13.27
C LEU A 80 -3.44 -13.98 11.94
N PHE A 81 -2.96 -12.82 11.48
CA PHE A 81 -2.18 -12.73 10.24
C PHE A 81 -0.87 -13.48 10.35
N SER A 82 -0.62 -14.48 9.53
CA SER A 82 0.64 -15.22 9.48
C SER A 82 1.85 -14.31 9.19
N ASN A 83 3.07 -14.78 9.49
CA ASN A 83 4.28 -14.05 9.14
C ASN A 83 4.42 -13.90 7.61
N ASP A 84 3.99 -14.91 6.85
CA ASP A 84 4.06 -14.90 5.38
C ASP A 84 3.13 -13.83 4.79
N GLU A 85 1.92 -13.67 5.33
CA GLU A 85 0.99 -12.60 4.91
C GLU A 85 1.54 -11.21 5.24
N ILE A 86 2.17 -11.05 6.42
CA ILE A 86 2.84 -9.80 6.78
C ILE A 86 4.02 -9.52 5.84
N ASP A 87 4.80 -10.54 5.51
CA ASP A 87 5.96 -10.42 4.62
C ASP A 87 5.54 -10.06 3.21
N LYS A 88 4.43 -10.64 2.74
CA LYS A 88 3.84 -10.29 1.44
C LYS A 88 3.33 -8.85 1.41
N TRP A 89 2.73 -8.36 2.49
CA TRP A 89 2.35 -6.95 2.59
C TRP A 89 3.57 -6.03 2.47
N PHE A 90 4.68 -6.35 3.16
CA PHE A 90 5.91 -5.58 3.04
C PHE A 90 6.56 -5.68 1.65
N GLU A 91 6.46 -6.82 0.99
CA GLU A 91 6.93 -7.01 -0.39
C GLU A 91 6.17 -6.08 -1.35
N ILE A 92 4.83 -6.05 -1.25
CA ILE A 92 3.98 -5.17 -2.07
C ILE A 92 4.27 -3.69 -1.76
N ALA A 93 4.42 -3.34 -0.48
CA ALA A 93 4.78 -1.99 -0.08
C ALA A 93 6.11 -1.53 -0.68
N LYS A 94 7.12 -2.40 -0.67
CA LYS A 94 8.43 -2.12 -1.27
C LYS A 94 8.36 -1.95 -2.77
N LEU A 95 7.59 -2.82 -3.43
CA LEU A 95 7.36 -2.75 -4.87
C LEU A 95 6.73 -1.40 -5.24
N ALA A 96 5.68 -0.99 -4.54
CA ALA A 96 4.98 0.25 -4.84
C ALA A 96 5.79 1.51 -4.47
N LEU A 97 6.63 1.46 -3.43
CA LEU A 97 7.59 2.53 -3.10
C LEU A 97 8.84 2.54 -3.99
N GLN A 98 8.98 1.59 -4.92
CA GLN A 98 10.16 1.39 -5.77
C GLN A 98 11.49 1.25 -4.98
N ILE A 99 11.43 0.71 -3.76
CA ILE A 99 12.61 0.50 -2.91
C ILE A 99 13.07 -0.96 -2.99
N SER A 100 14.13 -1.20 -3.75
CA SER A 100 14.81 -2.49 -3.76
C SER A 100 15.81 -2.56 -2.59
N HIS A 101 15.91 -3.72 -1.94
CA HIS A 101 16.91 -4.05 -0.91
C HIS A 101 16.71 -3.49 0.51
N THR A 102 15.61 -2.81 0.78
CA THR A 102 15.30 -2.30 2.12
C THR A 102 14.71 -3.39 3.02
N ASN A 103 15.21 -3.53 4.26
CA ASN A 103 14.58 -4.42 5.24
C ASN A 103 13.27 -3.82 5.79
N GLN A 104 12.44 -4.62 6.47
CA GLN A 104 11.11 -4.15 6.92
C GLN A 104 11.19 -2.97 7.92
N HIS A 105 12.25 -2.92 8.74
CA HIS A 105 12.46 -1.83 9.69
C HIS A 105 12.88 -0.54 9.01
N GLU A 106 13.75 -0.63 7.99
CA GLU A 106 14.16 0.53 7.19
C GLU A 106 12.98 1.09 6.39
N LEU A 107 12.11 0.24 5.83
CA LEU A 107 10.88 0.71 5.17
C LEU A 107 10.03 1.52 6.14
N TYR A 108 9.80 1.00 7.36
CA TYR A 108 9.09 1.74 8.40
C TYR A 108 9.74 3.10 8.67
N LYS A 109 11.08 3.14 8.81
CA LYS A 109 11.81 4.38 9.08
C LYS A 109 11.68 5.41 7.96
N GLN A 110 11.67 4.97 6.72
CA GLN A 110 11.51 5.84 5.55
C GLN A 110 10.12 6.49 5.52
N VAL A 111 9.08 5.73 5.84
CA VAL A 111 7.69 6.22 5.80
C VAL A 111 7.23 6.90 7.09
N GLU A 112 7.94 6.71 8.21
CA GLU A 112 7.55 7.18 9.56
C GLU A 112 7.26 8.68 9.63
N LYS A 113 8.04 9.49 8.90
CA LYS A 113 7.91 10.95 8.94
C LYS A 113 6.88 11.50 7.96
N GLU A 114 6.79 10.89 6.78
CA GLU A 114 6.06 11.44 5.65
C GLU A 114 4.66 10.84 5.50
N TYR A 115 4.45 9.60 5.95
CA TYR A 115 3.20 8.86 5.79
C TYR A 115 2.81 8.21 7.13
N PRO A 116 2.35 9.01 8.12
CA PRO A 116 2.16 8.55 9.51
C PRO A 116 1.13 7.43 9.67
N THR A 117 0.08 7.43 8.84
CA THR A 117 -0.96 6.40 8.85
C THR A 117 -0.42 5.09 8.31
N PHE A 118 0.27 5.15 7.17
CA PHE A 118 0.94 3.98 6.60
C PHE A 118 2.02 3.44 7.54
N ALA A 119 2.81 4.32 8.15
CA ALA A 119 3.82 3.97 9.13
C ALA A 119 3.25 3.25 10.36
N LYS A 120 2.07 3.65 10.82
CA LYS A 120 1.37 2.96 11.92
C LYS A 120 1.02 1.51 11.56
N VAL A 121 0.59 1.25 10.33
CA VAL A 121 0.32 -0.11 9.83
C VAL A 121 1.61 -0.93 9.80
N ALA A 122 2.67 -0.39 9.18
CA ALA A 122 3.99 -1.03 9.12
C ALA A 122 4.55 -1.34 10.52
N LYS A 123 4.41 -0.40 11.46
CA LYS A 123 4.83 -0.60 12.86
C LYS A 123 4.07 -1.74 13.54
N THR A 124 2.75 -1.80 13.33
CA THR A 124 1.91 -2.84 13.93
C THR A 124 2.31 -4.23 13.42
N ALA A 125 2.56 -4.34 12.12
CA ALA A 125 3.08 -5.55 11.49
C ALA A 125 4.42 -6.01 12.09
N LEU A 126 5.37 -5.08 12.26
CA LEU A 126 6.67 -5.36 12.89
C LEU A 126 6.53 -5.82 14.35
N ILE A 127 5.64 -5.19 15.12
CA ILE A 127 5.39 -5.56 16.53
C ILE A 127 4.87 -7.00 16.61
N ILE A 128 3.92 -7.38 15.75
CA ILE A 128 3.36 -8.75 15.74
C ILE A 128 4.47 -9.77 15.44
N LYS A 129 5.32 -9.51 14.45
CA LYS A 129 6.47 -10.39 14.14
C LYS A 129 7.43 -10.49 15.33
N GLN A 130 7.75 -9.37 15.97
CA GLN A 130 8.66 -9.35 17.13
C GLN A 130 8.08 -10.11 18.33
N GLN A 131 6.77 -9.99 18.60
CA GLN A 131 6.11 -10.74 19.67
C GLN A 131 6.22 -12.25 19.45
N ARG A 132 5.98 -12.72 18.22
CA ARG A 132 6.10 -14.14 17.88
C ARG A 132 7.50 -14.70 18.03
N LEU A 133 8.52 -13.92 17.64
CA LEU A 133 9.91 -14.31 17.82
C LEU A 133 10.22 -14.52 19.31
N LYS A 134 9.80 -13.59 20.18
CA LYS A 134 9.98 -13.70 21.64
C LYS A 134 9.22 -14.91 22.23
N GLU A 135 8.00 -15.14 21.78
CA GLU A 135 7.21 -16.31 22.23
C GLU A 135 7.87 -17.63 21.82
N ALA A 136 8.40 -17.71 20.60
CA ALA A 136 9.12 -18.88 20.11
C ALA A 136 10.46 -19.12 20.84
N GLU A 137 11.13 -18.06 21.29
CA GLU A 137 12.34 -18.14 22.12
C GLU A 137 12.05 -18.56 23.56
N ALA A 138 10.91 -18.16 24.13
CA ALA A 138 10.52 -18.50 25.50
C ALA A 138 10.03 -19.95 25.68
N ILE A 139 9.69 -20.64 24.58
CA ILE A 139 9.26 -22.05 24.56
C ILE A 139 10.46 -23.00 24.36
N LYS A 140 11.63 -22.47 23.97
CA LYS A 140 12.88 -23.22 23.84
C LYS A 140 13.63 -23.30 25.16
#